data_AF-A0A4U8YVS2-F1
#
_entry.id   AF-A0A4U8YVS2-F1
#
_cell.length_a   1.000
_cell.length_b   1.000
_cell.length_c   1.000
_cell.angle_alpha   90.00
_cell.angle_beta   90.00
_cell.angle_gamma   90.00
#
_symmetry.space_group_name_H-M   'P 1'
#
loop_
_entity.id
_entity.type
_entity.pdbx_description
1 polymer ?
#
loop_
_entity_poly.entity_id
_entity_poly.type
_entity_poly.pdbx_seq_one_letter_code
_entity_poly.pdbx_strand_id
1 'polypeptide(L)'
;MIALRVKVVGIKTGGFAKKIPLAIARGLNEGGDKVRTQVQRALKTQTGVTKYASITSRMQDSGRGYARAAPGKLAYQIIAKGKGIPIKEFPVKDTGHGIDARTWGVDHLFKRSFGMPGRGVDGFRARLTDKRLPIRKLYGPSLPKELVKDKAAEVFIASAQGVVPAAVLKHLLKSVG
;
A
#
# COMPACT_ATOMS: atom_id res chain seq x y z
N MET A 1 -28.72 -32.08 -32.62
CA MET A 1 -28.70 -31.10 -31.51
C MET A 1 -28.43 -31.89 -30.23
N ILE A 2 -27.21 -31.83 -29.68
CA ILE A 2 -26.81 -32.66 -28.54
C ILE A 2 -27.16 -31.93 -27.25
N ALA A 3 -28.11 -32.46 -26.48
CA ALA A 3 -28.53 -31.91 -25.20
C ALA A 3 -27.69 -32.52 -24.06
N LEU A 4 -26.84 -31.71 -23.43
CA LEU A 4 -26.03 -32.12 -22.29
C LEU A 4 -26.83 -31.90 -20.99
N ARG A 5 -27.38 -32.99 -20.43
CA ARG A 5 -28.03 -32.97 -19.12
C ARG A 5 -26.99 -33.25 -18.03
N VAL A 6 -26.59 -32.21 -17.30
CA VAL A 6 -25.76 -32.38 -16.09
C VAL A 6 -26.68 -32.67 -14.89
N LYS A 7 -26.51 -33.84 -14.27
CA LYS A 7 -27.17 -34.19 -13.00
C LYS A 7 -26.20 -33.87 -11.87
N VAL A 8 -26.46 -32.79 -11.12
CA VAL A 8 -25.69 -32.49 -9.90
C VAL A 8 -26.17 -33.45 -8.81
N VAL A 9 -25.38 -34.50 -8.56
CA VAL A 9 -25.67 -35.49 -7.51
C VAL A 9 -24.99 -35.05 -6.21
N GLY A 10 -25.81 -34.68 -5.21
CA GLY A 10 -25.44 -34.62 -3.80
C GLY A 10 -24.27 -33.71 -3.43
N ILE A 11 -24.55 -32.42 -3.16
CA ILE A 11 -23.61 -31.59 -2.40
C ILE A 11 -23.48 -32.21 -1.01
N LYS A 12 -22.29 -32.71 -0.63
CA LYS A 12 -21.98 -33.12 0.74
C LYS A 12 -21.98 -31.88 1.66
N THR A 13 -23.17 -31.42 2.03
CA THR A 13 -23.43 -30.17 2.75
C THR A 13 -22.69 -30.05 4.08
N GLY A 14 -22.53 -31.15 4.82
CA GLY A 14 -21.86 -31.15 6.13
C GLY A 14 -20.35 -30.86 6.08
N GLY A 15 -19.66 -31.30 5.03
CA GLY A 15 -18.23 -31.02 4.82
C GLY A 15 -17.98 -29.65 4.18
N PHE A 16 -18.92 -29.22 3.33
CA PHE A 16 -18.89 -27.92 2.67
C PHE A 16 -19.00 -26.77 3.67
N ALA A 17 -19.97 -26.81 4.59
CA ALA A 17 -20.18 -25.76 5.59
C ALA A 17 -18.93 -25.45 6.42
N LYS A 18 -18.17 -26.50 6.80
CA LYS A 18 -16.90 -26.36 7.55
C LYS A 18 -15.78 -25.69 6.73
N LYS A 19 -15.82 -25.82 5.40
CA LYS A 19 -14.80 -25.27 4.48
C LYS A 19 -15.10 -23.84 4.04
N ILE A 20 -16.34 -23.36 4.16
CA ILE A 20 -16.76 -22.02 3.71
C ILE A 20 -15.88 -20.90 4.30
N PRO A 21 -15.66 -20.80 5.63
CA PRO A 21 -14.87 -19.69 6.18
C PRO A 21 -13.42 -19.69 5.67
N LEU A 22 -12.84 -20.88 5.49
CA LEU A 22 -11.51 -21.04 4.92
C LEU A 22 -11.45 -20.63 3.44
N ALA A 23 -12.46 -21.02 2.66
CA ALA A 23 -12.56 -20.63 1.25
C ALA A 23 -12.71 -19.12 1.09
N ILE A 24 -13.57 -18.47 1.89
CA ILE A 24 -13.73 -17.02 1.90
C ILE A 24 -12.41 -16.35 2.29
N ALA A 25 -11.76 -16.80 3.37
CA ALA A 25 -10.48 -16.24 3.80
C ALA A 25 -9.40 -16.32 2.70
N ARG A 26 -9.32 -17.44 1.98
CA ARG A 26 -8.39 -17.61 0.84
C ARG A 26 -8.73 -16.68 -0.32
N GLY A 27 -10.01 -16.52 -0.64
CA GLY A 27 -10.46 -15.60 -1.68
C GLY A 27 -10.19 -14.13 -1.33
N LEU A 28 -10.51 -13.70 -0.11
CA LEU A 28 -10.19 -12.37 0.39
C LEU A 28 -8.68 -12.09 0.37
N ASN A 29 -7.87 -13.10 0.67
CA ASN A 29 -6.41 -12.99 0.61
C ASN A 29 -5.88 -12.88 -0.81
N GLU A 30 -6.37 -13.70 -1.75
CA GLU A 30 -5.98 -13.63 -3.16
C GLU A 30 -6.40 -12.30 -3.79
N GLY A 31 -7.65 -11.88 -3.57
CA GLY A 31 -8.16 -10.59 -4.05
C GLY A 31 -7.45 -9.42 -3.39
N GLY A 32 -7.29 -9.46 -2.06
CA GLY A 32 -6.62 -8.43 -1.27
C GLY A 32 -5.16 -8.21 -1.67
N ASP A 33 -4.40 -9.26 -1.96
CA ASP A 33 -3.01 -9.12 -2.43
C ASP A 33 -2.92 -8.43 -3.80
N LYS A 34 -3.90 -8.64 -4.69
CA LYS A 34 -4.00 -7.94 -5.99
C LYS A 34 -4.33 -6.46 -5.78
N VAL A 35 -5.39 -6.17 -5.01
CA VAL A 35 -5.80 -4.81 -4.66
C VAL A 35 -4.64 -4.05 -4.03
N ARG A 36 -3.95 -4.67 -3.07
CA ARG A 36 -2.77 -4.09 -2.43
C ARG A 36 -1.71 -3.67 -3.44
N THR A 37 -1.39 -4.55 -4.38
CA THR A 37 -0.35 -4.28 -5.38
C THR A 37 -0.74 -3.07 -6.25
N GLN A 38 -2.02 -2.95 -6.61
CA GLN A 38 -2.53 -1.79 -7.35
C GLN A 38 -2.50 -0.51 -6.50
N VAL A 39 -2.90 -0.57 -5.24
CA VAL A 39 -2.84 0.56 -4.31
C VAL A 39 -1.40 1.02 -4.08
N GLN A 40 -0.44 0.11 -3.90
CA GLN A 40 0.98 0.44 -3.74
C GLN A 40 1.54 1.15 -4.99
N ARG A 41 1.13 0.72 -6.19
CA ARG A 41 1.50 1.40 -7.44
C ARG A 41 0.89 2.80 -7.53
N ALA A 42 -0.39 2.93 -7.20
CA ALA A 42 -1.07 4.22 -7.16
C ALA A 42 -0.39 5.18 -6.17
N LEU A 43 -0.05 4.71 -4.97
CA LEU A 43 0.66 5.49 -3.95
C LEU A 43 2.04 5.95 -4.42
N LYS A 44 2.79 5.10 -5.12
CA LYS A 44 4.10 5.49 -5.68
C LYS A 44 3.93 6.69 -6.61
N THR A 45 2.96 6.63 -7.51
CA THR A 45 2.67 7.71 -8.46
C THR A 45 2.14 8.96 -7.76
N GLN A 46 1.16 8.82 -6.87
CA GLN A 46 0.54 9.91 -6.12
C GLN A 46 1.56 10.67 -5.26
N THR A 47 2.47 9.96 -4.60
CA THR A 47 3.48 10.59 -3.73
C THR A 47 4.68 11.10 -4.50
N GLY A 48 4.98 10.56 -5.68
CA GLY A 48 6.16 10.91 -6.47
C GLY A 48 7.46 10.30 -5.95
N VAL A 49 7.42 9.28 -5.08
CA VAL A 49 8.63 8.60 -4.61
C VAL A 49 9.34 7.88 -5.76
N THR A 50 10.67 7.93 -5.76
CA THR A 50 11.49 7.34 -6.83
C THR A 50 11.42 5.81 -6.78
N LYS A 51 11.55 5.23 -5.58
CA LYS A 51 11.67 3.78 -5.38
C LYS A 51 10.35 3.17 -4.91
N TYR A 52 9.96 2.05 -5.52
CA TYR A 52 8.77 1.30 -5.07
C TYR A 52 8.95 0.74 -3.64
N ALA A 53 10.18 0.35 -3.29
CA ALA A 53 10.54 -0.14 -1.96
C ALA A 53 10.24 0.86 -0.83
N SER A 54 10.21 2.16 -1.15
CA SER A 54 9.82 3.23 -0.22
C SER A 54 8.38 3.12 0.25
N ILE A 55 7.49 2.61 -0.62
CA ILE A 55 6.10 2.34 -0.28
C ILE A 55 6.01 1.02 0.49
N THR A 56 6.56 -0.05 -0.06
CA THR A 56 6.39 -1.40 0.51
C THR A 56 6.98 -1.54 1.91
N SER A 57 8.13 -0.94 2.19
CA SER A 57 8.76 -0.96 3.52
C SER A 57 7.96 -0.24 4.61
N ARG A 58 7.00 0.60 4.23
CA ARG A 58 6.14 1.38 5.15
C ARG A 58 4.73 0.83 5.28
N MET A 59 4.39 -0.17 4.47
CA MET A 59 3.21 -0.99 4.67
C MET A 59 3.50 -1.97 5.80
N GLN A 60 2.71 -1.93 6.86
CA GLN A 60 3.13 -2.42 8.17
C GLN A 60 2.60 -3.80 8.49
N ASP A 61 3.45 -4.61 9.14
CA ASP A 61 3.44 -6.02 8.85
C ASP A 61 2.86 -6.99 9.88
N SER A 62 3.03 -6.92 11.20
CA SER A 62 2.60 -7.98 12.15
C SER A 62 3.02 -9.44 11.84
N GLY A 63 3.79 -9.70 10.77
CA GLY A 63 4.32 -11.02 10.37
C GLY A 63 4.35 -11.25 8.85
N ARG A 64 3.35 -10.75 8.08
CA ARG A 64 3.47 -10.51 6.61
C ARG A 64 2.80 -9.27 5.96
N GLY A 65 2.44 -8.20 6.66
CA GLY A 65 2.32 -6.86 5.99
C GLY A 65 0.97 -6.24 6.16
N TYR A 66 0.03 -7.11 6.49
CA TYR A 66 -1.36 -7.01 6.10
C TYR A 66 -2.12 -7.86 7.10
N ALA A 67 -3.22 -7.33 7.63
CA ALA A 67 -4.13 -8.18 8.40
C ALA A 67 -4.86 -9.06 7.38
N ARG A 68 -4.23 -10.19 7.03
CA ARG A 68 -4.78 -11.20 6.12
C ARG A 68 -6.06 -11.77 6.72
N ALA A 69 -6.97 -12.16 5.84
CA ALA A 69 -8.16 -12.87 6.26
C ALA A 69 -7.79 -14.27 6.76
N ALA A 70 -8.46 -14.69 7.82
CA ALA A 70 -8.38 -16.03 8.41
C ALA A 70 -9.81 -16.56 8.60
N PRO A 71 -10.01 -17.89 8.76
CA PRO A 71 -11.35 -18.45 8.97
C PRO A 71 -12.14 -17.79 10.12
N GLY A 72 -11.45 -17.37 11.19
CA GLY A 72 -12.06 -16.63 12.32
C GLY A 72 -12.08 -15.11 12.16
N LYS A 73 -11.48 -14.55 11.09
CA LYS A 73 -11.44 -13.12 10.80
C LYS A 73 -11.51 -12.90 9.29
N LEU A 74 -12.72 -12.80 8.75
CA LEU A 74 -12.98 -12.66 7.31
C LEU A 74 -12.80 -11.22 6.81
N ALA A 75 -11.65 -10.62 7.12
CA ALA A 75 -11.31 -9.27 6.69
C ALA A 75 -9.86 -9.21 6.22
N TYR A 76 -9.63 -8.60 5.06
CA TYR A 76 -8.30 -8.23 4.59
C TYR A 76 -8.11 -6.73 4.80
N GLN A 77 -7.03 -6.31 5.46
CA GLN A 77 -6.74 -4.91 5.70
C GLN A 77 -5.38 -4.51 5.13
N ILE A 78 -5.37 -3.36 4.46
CA ILE A 78 -4.18 -2.69 3.97
C ILE A 78 -3.83 -1.59 4.98
N ILE A 79 -2.69 -1.73 5.65
CA ILE A 79 -2.29 -0.81 6.72
C ILE A 79 -0.93 -0.19 6.36
N ALA A 80 -0.86 1.13 6.38
CA ALA A 80 0.38 1.89 6.33
C ALA A 80 0.68 2.47 7.71
N LYS A 81 1.96 2.50 8.10
CA LYS A 81 2.41 3.21 9.31
C LYS A 81 3.64 4.05 9.02
N GLY A 82 4.01 4.89 9.99
CA GLY A 82 5.21 5.71 9.94
C GLY A 82 4.92 7.20 9.72
N LYS A 83 5.99 7.99 9.89
CA LYS A 83 5.99 9.43 9.66
C LYS A 83 6.12 9.73 8.15
N GLY A 84 6.30 11.00 7.80
CA GLY A 84 6.57 11.40 6.42
C GLY A 84 7.75 10.63 5.81
N ILE A 85 7.70 10.42 4.50
CA ILE A 85 8.78 9.75 3.75
C ILE A 85 9.99 10.71 3.71
N PRO A 86 11.21 10.29 4.08
CA PRO A 86 12.40 11.14 4.02
C PRO A 86 12.64 11.66 2.60
N ILE A 87 13.06 12.93 2.46
CA ILE A 87 13.10 13.54 1.11
C ILE A 87 14.12 12.89 0.17
N LYS A 88 15.14 12.23 0.72
CA LYS A 88 16.13 11.47 -0.06
C LYS A 88 15.53 10.36 -0.93
N GLU A 89 14.28 9.99 -0.68
CA GLU A 89 13.55 8.98 -1.45
C GLU A 89 12.82 9.58 -2.66
N PHE A 90 12.94 10.90 -2.86
CA PHE A 90 12.39 11.67 -3.96
C PHE A 90 13.52 12.25 -4.81
N PRO A 91 13.22 12.74 -6.03
CA PRO A 91 14.15 13.58 -6.77
C PRO A 91 14.44 14.86 -5.99
N VAL A 92 15.72 15.09 -5.67
CA VAL A 92 16.17 16.18 -4.79
C VAL A 92 17.38 16.89 -5.36
N LYS A 93 17.48 18.19 -5.13
CA LYS A 93 18.65 19.01 -5.50
C LYS A 93 18.89 20.10 -4.46
N ASP A 94 20.16 20.44 -4.25
CA ASP A 94 20.54 21.64 -3.52
C ASP A 94 20.56 22.82 -4.49
N THR A 95 19.84 23.89 -4.17
CA THR A 95 19.70 25.08 -5.02
C THR A 95 20.57 26.25 -4.53
N GLY A 96 21.38 26.04 -3.48
CA GLY A 96 22.13 27.09 -2.78
C GLY A 96 21.25 27.95 -1.85
N HIS A 97 19.98 28.14 -2.20
CA HIS A 97 18.98 28.86 -1.40
C HIS A 97 18.18 27.91 -0.47
N GLY A 98 18.33 26.61 -0.68
CA GLY A 98 17.65 25.55 0.03
C GLY A 98 17.63 24.25 -0.77
N ILE A 99 17.18 23.19 -0.11
CA ILE A 99 16.93 21.90 -0.73
C ILE A 99 15.56 21.94 -1.40
N ASP A 100 15.54 21.65 -2.69
CA ASP A 100 14.33 21.45 -3.47
C ASP A 100 14.07 19.95 -3.65
N ALA A 101 12.82 19.52 -3.48
CA ALA A 101 12.42 18.14 -3.68
C ALA A 101 11.08 18.02 -4.38
N ARG A 102 11.01 17.07 -5.30
CA ARG A 102 9.78 16.77 -6.03
C ARG A 102 8.88 15.82 -5.24
N THR A 103 8.01 16.36 -4.40
CA THR A 103 7.00 15.59 -3.65
C THR A 103 5.61 15.80 -4.25
N TRP A 104 4.76 14.77 -4.25
CA TRP A 104 3.46 14.77 -4.96
C TRP A 104 3.58 15.11 -6.46
N GLY A 105 4.75 14.87 -7.06
CA GLY A 105 5.03 15.19 -8.45
C GLY A 105 5.36 16.67 -8.72
N VAL A 106 5.37 17.52 -7.70
CA VAL A 106 5.64 18.96 -7.82
C VAL A 106 6.90 19.33 -7.03
N ASP A 107 7.68 20.29 -7.53
CA ASP A 107 8.89 20.76 -6.87
C ASP A 107 8.54 21.64 -5.66
N HIS A 108 9.09 21.33 -4.49
CA HIS A 108 8.90 22.05 -3.25
C HIS A 108 10.25 22.49 -2.67
N LEU A 109 10.46 23.80 -2.61
CA LEU A 109 11.63 24.38 -1.96
C LEU A 109 11.45 24.39 -0.44
N PHE A 110 12.29 23.64 0.26
CA PHE A 110 12.35 23.63 1.71
C PHE A 110 13.18 24.82 2.20
N LYS A 111 12.55 25.91 2.60
CA LYS A 111 13.26 27.08 3.15
C LYS A 111 14.07 26.71 4.41
N ARG A 112 15.17 27.45 4.65
CA ARG A 112 16.09 27.26 5.79
C ARG A 112 16.69 25.85 5.86
N SER A 113 16.80 25.20 4.70
CA SER A 113 17.44 23.90 4.57
C SER A 113 18.79 23.98 3.88
N PHE A 114 19.64 23.00 4.13
CA PHE A 114 21.02 22.95 3.67
C PHE A 114 21.53 21.51 3.64
N GLY A 115 22.56 21.26 2.83
CA GLY A 115 23.33 20.01 2.86
C GLY A 115 24.47 20.04 3.87
N MET A 116 24.62 18.97 4.66
CA MET A 116 25.81 18.78 5.48
C MET A 116 26.99 18.30 4.62
N PRO A 117 28.18 18.92 4.75
CA PRO A 117 29.38 18.48 4.04
C PRO A 117 29.68 16.99 4.28
N GLY A 118 30.08 16.27 3.22
CA GLY A 118 30.46 14.85 3.29
C GLY A 118 29.31 13.85 3.52
N ARG A 119 28.05 14.30 3.55
CA ARG A 119 26.89 13.43 3.84
C ARG A 119 25.92 13.25 2.66
N GLY A 120 26.15 13.94 1.54
CA GLY A 120 25.28 13.91 0.36
C GLY A 120 23.80 14.17 0.70
N VAL A 121 22.90 13.50 -0.03
CA VAL A 121 21.43 13.63 0.15
C VAL A 121 20.94 13.18 1.55
N ASP A 122 21.66 12.27 2.21
CA ASP A 122 21.37 11.86 3.59
C ASP A 122 21.67 12.96 4.61
N GLY A 123 22.49 13.94 4.20
CA GLY A 123 22.89 15.11 4.96
C GLY A 123 21.89 16.27 4.93
N PHE A 124 20.81 16.19 4.16
CA PHE A 124 19.85 17.30 4.02
C PHE A 124 19.06 17.54 5.31
N ARG A 125 19.15 18.76 5.83
CA ARG A 125 18.53 19.18 7.10
C ARG A 125 17.91 20.56 6.95
N ALA A 126 16.98 20.89 7.84
CA ALA A 126 16.50 22.27 8.03
C ALA A 126 16.73 22.74 9.47
N ARG A 127 17.04 24.03 9.63
CA ARG A 127 17.09 24.67 10.94
C ARG A 127 15.67 24.86 11.48
N LEU A 128 15.47 24.56 12.76
CA LEU A 128 14.22 24.81 13.47
C LEU A 128 14.16 26.25 14.00
N THR A 129 15.30 26.78 14.41
CA THR A 129 15.45 28.14 14.95
C THR A 129 16.67 28.79 14.32
N ASP A 130 16.95 30.05 14.65
CA ASP A 130 18.14 30.76 14.16
C ASP A 130 19.45 30.27 14.80
N LYS A 131 19.36 29.47 15.87
CA LYS A 131 20.52 28.83 16.49
C LYS A 131 21.11 27.75 15.58
N ARG A 132 22.42 27.49 15.77
CA ARG A 132 23.17 26.55 14.92
C ARG A 132 22.70 25.09 15.02
N LEU A 133 22.30 24.62 16.20
CA LEU A 133 22.18 23.19 16.50
C LEU A 133 20.76 22.58 16.60
N PRO A 134 19.64 23.32 16.73
CA PRO A 134 18.34 22.69 16.53
C PRO A 134 18.06 22.53 15.04
N ILE A 135 18.41 21.36 14.51
CA ILE A 135 18.23 20.96 13.12
C ILE A 135 17.36 19.70 13.02
N ARG A 136 16.59 19.58 11.93
CA ARG A 136 15.72 18.41 11.68
C ARG A 136 15.94 17.82 10.30
N LYS A 137 15.55 16.56 10.14
CA LYS A 137 15.41 15.94 8.82
C LYS A 137 14.22 16.54 8.07
N LEU A 138 14.33 16.49 6.76
CA LEU A 138 13.26 16.87 5.84
C LEU A 138 12.41 15.63 5.53
N TYR A 139 11.10 15.84 5.38
CA TYR A 139 10.13 14.80 5.09
C TYR A 139 9.10 15.31 4.10
N GLY A 140 8.68 14.42 3.20
CA GLY A 140 7.57 14.62 2.29
C GLY A 140 6.30 13.92 2.79
N PRO A 141 5.44 13.42 1.86
CA PRO A 141 4.14 12.84 2.16
C PRO A 141 4.17 11.76 3.24
N SER A 142 3.08 11.67 4.01
CA SER A 142 2.89 10.64 5.03
C SER A 142 2.03 9.51 4.46
N LEU A 143 2.62 8.33 4.28
CA LEU A 143 1.95 7.21 3.61
C LEU A 143 0.57 6.84 4.20
N PRO A 144 0.35 6.81 5.53
CA PRO A 144 -0.98 6.57 6.09
C PRO A 144 -2.03 7.61 5.68
N LYS A 145 -1.63 8.89 5.56
CA LYS A 145 -2.53 9.95 5.11
C LYS A 145 -2.84 9.84 3.63
N GLU A 146 -1.85 9.44 2.83
CA GLU A 146 -1.99 9.28 1.38
C GLU A 146 -2.81 8.04 1.00
N LEU A 147 -2.75 6.98 1.81
CA LEU A 147 -3.47 5.72 1.60
C LEU A 147 -4.99 5.90 1.46
N VAL A 148 -5.54 6.89 2.17
CA VAL A 148 -6.98 7.17 2.23
C VAL A 148 -7.41 8.36 1.36
N LYS A 149 -6.53 8.84 0.49
CA LYS A 149 -6.77 10.02 -0.35
C LYS A 149 -6.68 9.70 -1.84
N ASP A 150 -7.33 10.56 -2.62
CA ASP A 150 -7.16 10.69 -4.06
C ASP A 150 -7.10 9.35 -4.79
N LYS A 151 -6.04 9.13 -5.56
CA LYS A 151 -5.92 7.99 -6.45
C LYS A 151 -5.78 6.67 -5.71
N ALA A 152 -5.10 6.65 -4.57
CA ALA A 152 -4.95 5.43 -3.77
C ALA A 152 -6.30 4.91 -3.26
N ALA A 153 -7.16 5.81 -2.75
CA ALA A 153 -8.49 5.46 -2.29
C ALA A 153 -9.40 5.01 -3.44
N GLU A 154 -9.39 5.74 -4.56
CA GLU A 154 -10.14 5.38 -5.77
C GLU A 154 -9.75 4.00 -6.28
N VAL A 155 -8.45 3.74 -6.41
CA VAL A 155 -7.91 2.45 -6.87
C VAL A 155 -8.27 1.34 -5.91
N PHE A 156 -8.27 1.58 -4.60
CA PHE A 156 -8.69 0.57 -3.63
C PHE A 156 -10.14 0.12 -3.89
N ILE A 157 -11.08 1.07 -3.99
CA ILE A 157 -12.50 0.75 -4.18
C ILE A 157 -12.73 0.05 -5.53
N ALA A 158 -12.23 0.63 -6.61
CA ALA A 158 -12.42 0.07 -7.95
C ALA A 158 -11.81 -1.33 -8.08
N SER A 159 -10.60 -1.52 -7.55
CA SER A 159 -9.93 -2.82 -7.59
C SER A 159 -10.62 -3.83 -6.70
N ALA A 160 -11.03 -3.45 -5.49
CA ALA A 160 -11.70 -4.34 -4.56
C ALA A 160 -13.00 -4.88 -5.16
N GLN A 161 -13.82 -4.01 -5.77
CA GLN A 161 -15.05 -4.40 -6.46
C GLN A 161 -14.77 -5.32 -7.66
N GLY A 162 -13.72 -5.04 -8.43
CA GLY A 162 -13.40 -5.83 -9.63
C GLY A 162 -12.82 -7.22 -9.35
N VAL A 163 -11.95 -7.38 -8.35
CA VAL A 163 -11.15 -8.61 -8.19
C VAL A 163 -11.53 -9.47 -6.99
N VAL A 164 -12.07 -8.89 -5.92
CA VAL A 164 -12.32 -9.63 -4.67
C VAL A 164 -13.51 -10.60 -4.80
N PRO A 165 -14.67 -10.20 -5.35
CA PRO A 165 -15.81 -11.11 -5.49
C PRO A 165 -15.47 -12.35 -6.32
N ALA A 166 -14.81 -12.15 -7.47
CA ALA A 166 -14.37 -13.23 -8.34
C ALA A 166 -13.39 -14.18 -7.64
N ALA A 167 -12.45 -13.65 -6.86
CA ALA A 167 -11.51 -14.47 -6.08
C ALA A 167 -12.24 -15.28 -4.99
N VAL A 168 -13.18 -14.68 -4.26
CA VAL A 168 -13.98 -15.40 -3.25
C VAL A 168 -14.81 -16.51 -3.90
N LEU A 169 -15.52 -16.20 -4.99
CA LEU A 169 -16.34 -17.19 -5.71
C LEU A 169 -15.49 -18.37 -6.21
N LYS A 170 -14.32 -18.10 -6.77
CA LYS A 170 -13.37 -19.14 -7.20
C LYS A 170 -13.01 -20.10 -6.06
N HIS A 171 -12.70 -19.59 -4.86
CA HIS A 171 -12.34 -20.46 -3.73
C HIS A 171 -13.56 -21.17 -3.12
N LEU A 172 -14.75 -20.55 -3.16
CA LEU A 172 -15.99 -21.21 -2.76
C LEU A 172 -16.33 -22.38 -3.67
N LEU A 173 -16.27 -22.21 -5.00
CA LEU A 173 -16.51 -23.29 -5.96
C LEU A 173 -15.53 -24.45 -5.78
N LYS A 174 -14.25 -24.16 -5.52
CA LYS A 174 -13.24 -25.17 -5.19
C LYS A 174 -13.50 -25.94 -3.90
N SER A 175 -14.36 -25.43 -3.02
CA SER A 175 -14.71 -26.11 -1.77
C SER A 175 -15.95 -27.00 -1.88
N VAL A 176 -16.71 -26.87 -2.98
CA VAL A 176 -17.90 -27.69 -3.30
C VAL A 176 -17.51 -29.05 -3.92
N GLY A 177 -16.47 -29.06 -4.77
CA GLY A 177 -15.88 -30.28 -5.34
C GLY A 177 -14.90 -30.96 -4.38
#